data_AF-A0A942P3Q7-F1
#
_entry.id   AF-A0A942P3Q7-F1
#
_cell.length_a   1.000
_cell.length_b   1.000
_cell.length_c   1.000
_cell.angle_alpha   90.00
_cell.angle_beta   90.00
_cell.angle_gamma   90.00
#
_symmetry.space_group_name_H-M   'P 1'
#
loop_
_entity.id
_entity.type
_entity.pdbx_description
1 polymer ?
#
loop_
_entity_poly.entity_id
_entity_poly.type
_entity_poly.pdbx_seq_one_letter_code
_entity_poly.pdbx_strand_id
1 'polypeptide(L)' 'MIPYQNPYQYLLDSSALFDLKRDYPISIFPSLWDSFNNLCQNKIIVAPREVLREIKKGNDELVEWAHNFDEIFLE' A
#
# COMPACT_ATOMS: atom_id res chain seq x y z
N MET A 1 -26.31 19.28 -2.45
CA MET A 1 -25.42 18.46 -1.60
C MET A 1 -24.88 17.35 -2.49
N ILE A 2 -23.59 17.38 -2.86
CA ILE A 2 -22.98 16.30 -3.64
C ILE A 2 -22.67 15.17 -2.64
N PRO A 3 -23.11 13.92 -2.87
CA PRO A 3 -22.80 12.82 -1.96
C PRO A 3 -21.28 12.62 -1.88
N TYR A 4 -20.75 12.41 -0.68
CA TYR A 4 -19.37 11.98 -0.49
C TYR A 4 -19.20 10.64 -1.19
N GLN A 5 -18.41 10.62 -2.27
CA GLN A 5 -17.95 9.38 -2.88
C GLN A 5 -16.63 9.02 -2.22
N ASN A 6 -16.63 7.94 -1.45
CA ASN A 6 -15.40 7.33 -0.99
C ASN A 6 -14.72 6.68 -2.22
N PRO A 7 -13.56 7.16 -2.69
CA PRO A 7 -12.87 6.51 -3.80
C PRO A 7 -12.25 5.18 -3.39
N TYR A 8 -11.98 4.99 -2.09
CA TYR A 8 -11.33 3.80 -1.56
C TYR A 8 -12.31 2.63 -1.51
N GLN A 9 -11.88 1.50 -2.06
CA GLN A 9 -12.63 0.24 -2.07
C GLN A 9 -12.01 -0.80 -1.12
N TYR A 10 -10.71 -0.69 -0.84
CA TYR A 10 -9.99 -1.62 0.02
C TYR A 10 -9.25 -0.88 1.13
N LEU A 11 -9.37 -1.41 2.35
CA LEU A 11 -8.59 -1.03 3.53
C LEU A 11 -7.58 -2.14 3.81
N LEU A 12 -6.30 -1.85 3.72
CA LEU A 12 -5.24 -2.83 3.95
C LEU A 12 -4.75 -2.82 5.39
N ASP A 13 -4.47 -4.02 5.87
CA ASP A 13 -3.67 -4.29 7.06
C ASP A 13 -2.20 -4.53 6.66
N SER A 14 -1.27 -4.41 7.61
CA SER A 14 0.15 -4.62 7.37
C SER A 14 0.46 -6.04 6.91
N SER A 15 -0.27 -7.03 7.42
CA SER A 15 -0.16 -8.44 7.04
C SER A 15 -0.28 -8.64 5.53
N ALA A 16 -1.24 -7.97 4.87
CA ALA A 16 -1.42 -8.08 3.43
C ALA A 16 -0.23 -7.54 2.63
N LEU A 17 0.41 -6.45 3.10
CA LEU A 17 1.60 -5.87 2.47
C LEU A 17 2.86 -6.73 2.72
N PHE A 18 2.99 -7.30 3.92
CA PHE A 18 4.05 -8.25 4.23
C PHE A 18 3.95 -9.52 3.40
N ASP A 19 2.74 -10.07 3.25
CA ASP A 19 2.48 -11.24 2.43
C ASP A 19 2.74 -10.95 0.94
N LEU A 20 2.28 -9.79 0.43
CA LEU A 20 2.58 -9.36 -0.95
C LEU A 20 4.08 -9.33 -1.22
N LYS A 21 4.88 -8.71 -0.35
CA LYS A 21 6.33 -8.63 -0.52
C LYS A 21 7.03 -9.97 -0.32
N ARG A 22 6.60 -10.78 0.65
CA ARG A 22 7.23 -12.08 0.95
C ARG A 22 7.01 -13.07 -0.19
N ASP A 23 5.77 -13.19 -0.65
CA ASP A 23 5.38 -14.23 -1.59
C ASP A 23 5.55 -13.77 -3.05
N TYR A 24 5.50 -12.44 -3.29
CA TYR A 24 5.66 -11.82 -4.60
C TYR A 24 6.60 -10.61 -4.56
N PRO A 25 7.91 -10.78 -4.32
CA PRO A 25 8.86 -9.68 -4.19
C PRO A 25 8.96 -8.83 -5.47
N ILE A 26 9.21 -7.51 -5.31
CA ILE A 26 9.21 -6.52 -6.41
C ILE A 26 10.20 -6.91 -7.50
N SER A 27 11.39 -7.38 -7.10
CA SER A 27 12.45 -7.80 -8.00
C SER A 27 12.09 -8.98 -8.91
N ILE A 28 11.10 -9.80 -8.54
CA ILE A 28 10.67 -11.00 -9.30
C ILE A 28 9.31 -10.78 -9.97
N PHE A 29 8.41 -10.01 -9.36
CA PHE A 29 7.05 -9.77 -9.84
C PHE A 29 6.77 -8.28 -10.12
N PRO A 30 7.57 -7.59 -10.96
CA PRO A 30 7.43 -6.15 -11.15
C PRO A 30 6.06 -5.75 -11.71
N SER A 31 5.48 -6.53 -12.62
CA SER A 31 4.17 -6.21 -13.21
C SER A 31 3.00 -6.32 -12.23
N LEU A 32 3.09 -7.19 -11.22
CA LEU A 32 2.13 -7.27 -10.13
C LEU A 32 2.18 -5.99 -9.31
N TRP A 33 3.40 -5.55 -8.96
CA TRP A 33 3.63 -4.31 -8.23
C TRP A 33 3.22 -3.08 -9.03
N ASP A 34 3.47 -3.03 -10.33
CA ASP A 34 2.96 -1.94 -11.19
C ASP A 34 1.44 -1.86 -11.15
N SER A 35 0.76 -3.01 -11.19
CA SER A 35 -0.70 -3.09 -11.07
C SER A 35 -1.18 -2.63 -9.69
N PHE A 36 -0.51 -3.05 -8.63
CA PHE A 36 -0.80 -2.64 -7.25
C PHE A 36 -0.59 -1.13 -7.04
N ASN A 37 0.53 -0.59 -7.54
CA ASN A 37 0.87 0.82 -7.54
C ASN A 37 -0.20 1.67 -8.24
N ASN A 38 -0.74 1.17 -9.37
CA ASN A 38 -1.85 1.83 -10.05
C ASN A 38 -3.10 1.90 -9.16
N LEU A 39 -3.41 0.87 -8.36
CA LEU A 39 -4.54 0.91 -7.43
C LEU A 39 -4.33 1.96 -6.32
N CYS A 40 -3.11 2.08 -5.81
CA CYS A 40 -2.71 3.12 -4.85
C CYS A 40 -2.89 4.53 -5.45
N GLN A 41 -2.33 4.79 -6.63
CA GLN A 41 -2.40 6.09 -7.31
C GLN A 41 -3.83 6.51 -7.65
N ASN A 42 -4.69 5.55 -7.99
CA ASN A 42 -6.10 5.81 -8.29
C ASN A 42 -6.98 5.92 -7.03
N LYS A 43 -6.39 5.94 -5.83
CA LYS A 43 -7.10 6.03 -4.55
C LYS A 43 -8.13 4.93 -4.36
N ILE A 44 -7.86 3.74 -4.89
CA ILE A 44 -8.72 2.55 -4.71
C ILE A 44 -8.34 1.84 -3.41
N ILE A 45 -7.07 1.94 -3.01
CA ILE A 45 -6.51 1.32 -1.82
C ILE A 45 -6.13 2.40 -0.80
N VAL A 46 -6.36 2.10 0.49
CA VAL A 46 -5.92 2.91 1.62
C VAL A 46 -5.50 2.01 2.78
N ALA A 47 -4.69 2.51 3.70
CA ALA A 47 -4.32 1.86 4.95
C ALA A 47 -4.28 2.87 6.11
N PRO A 48 -4.46 2.44 7.37
CA PRO A 48 -4.22 3.30 8.53
C PRO A 48 -2.74 3.70 8.65
N ARG A 49 -2.45 4.87 9.24
CA ARG A 49 -1.07 5.31 9.51
C ARG A 49 -0.29 4.33 10.38
N GLU A 50 -0.96 3.54 11.22
CA GLU A 50 -0.31 2.49 12.01
C GLU A 50 0.35 1.42 11.13
N VAL A 51 -0.23 1.08 9.98
CA VAL A 51 0.36 0.13 9.03
C VAL A 51 1.71 0.63 8.53
N LEU A 52 1.82 1.93 8.23
CA LEU A 52 3.11 2.53 7.85
C LEU A 52 4.14 2.45 8.99
N ARG A 53 3.71 2.64 10.25
CA ARG A 53 4.60 2.52 11.42
C ARG A 53 5.10 1.10 11.57
N GLU A 54 4.27 0.09 11.31
CA GLU A 54 4.69 -1.31 11.33
C GLU A 54 5.67 -1.64 10.22
N ILE A 55 5.43 -1.19 8.98
CA ILE A 55 6.36 -1.38 7.86
C ILE A 55 7.71 -0.74 8.17
N LYS A 56 7.72 0.49 8.70
CA LYS A 56 8.95 1.23 9.06
C LYS A 56 9.79 0.58 10.16
N LYS A 57 9.32 -0.48 10.83
CA LYS A 57 10.16 -1.30 11.73
C LYS A 57 11.12 -2.22 10.97
N GLY A 58 10.85 -2.48 9.69
CA GLY A 58 11.73 -3.22 8.78
C GLY A 58 12.87 -2.36 8.22
N ASN A 59 13.62 -2.93 7.28
CA ASN A 59 14.69 -2.23 6.55
C ASN A 59 14.89 -2.89 5.17
N ASP A 60 13.81 -3.05 4.42
CA ASP A 60 13.79 -3.74 3.13
C ASP A 60 13.03 -2.95 2.06
N GLU A 61 12.88 -3.54 0.86
CA GLU A 61 12.21 -2.94 -0.30
C GLU A 61 10.77 -2.48 0.00
N LEU A 62 10.09 -3.06 1.01
CA LEU A 62 8.74 -2.62 1.40
C LEU A 62 8.78 -1.26 2.11
N VAL A 63 9.85 -0.96 2.85
CA VAL A 63 10.06 0.35 3.49
C VAL A 63 10.27 1.43 2.42
N GLU A 64 11.09 1.14 1.42
CA GLU A 64 11.33 2.04 0.29
C GLU A 64 10.05 2.26 -0.52
N TRP A 65 9.29 1.19 -0.79
CA TRP A 65 7.99 1.29 -1.43
C TRP A 65 7.01 2.14 -0.63
N ALA A 66 6.87 1.89 0.68
CA ALA A 66 5.92 2.62 1.52
C ALA A 66 6.27 4.11 1.65
N HIS A 67 7.55 4.48 1.52
CA HIS A 67 7.96 5.88 1.43
C HIS A 67 7.46 6.55 0.14
N ASN A 68 7.46 5.84 -0.98
CA ASN A 68 7.03 6.36 -2.27
C ASN A 68 5.51 6.46 -2.43
N PHE A 69 4.76 5.75 -1.58
CA PHE A 69 3.28 5.71 -1.57
C PHE A 69 2.71 6.17 -0.21
N ASP A 70 3.34 7.16 0.46
CA ASP A 70 2.91 7.64 1.79
C ASP A 70 1.44 8.13 1.79
N GLU A 71 0.94 8.59 0.64
CA GLU A 71 -0.40 9.13 0.47
C GLU A 71 -1.54 8.13 0.70
N ILE A 72 -1.26 6.82 0.68
CA ILE A 72 -2.28 5.81 0.96
C ILE A 72 -2.48 5.61 2.48
N PHE A 73 -1.61 6.17 3.32
CA PHE A 73 -1.66 5.98 4.77
C PHE A 73 -2.32 7.17 5.47
N LEU A 74 -3.54 6.96 5.98
CA LEU A 74 -4.37 8.02 6.58
C LEU A 74 -4.47 7.89 8.11
N GLU A 75 -4.70 9.01 8.80
CA GLU A 75 -4.98 9.04 10.26
C GLU A 75 -6.38 8.52 10.60
#